data_AF-A0A2A4KRV5-F1
#
_entry.id   AF-A0A2A4KRV5-F1
#
_cell.length_a   1.000
_cell.length_b   1.000
_cell.length_c   1.000
_cell.angle_alpha   90.00
_cell.angle_beta   90.00
_cell.angle_gamma   90.00
#
_symmetry.space_group_name_H-M   'P 1'
#
loop_
_entity.id
_entity.type
_entity.pdbx_description
1 polymer ?
#
loop_
_entity_poly.entity_id
_entity_poly.type
_entity_poly.pdbx_seq_one_letter_code
_entity_poly.pdbx_strand_id
1 'polypeptide(L)'
;MVLRLVLGTLYAAMAAGQLASFDAMPGILGAYGLVDGPAATALTVLLIAGELACAAWFLARPRSTAIAPVWVFTSVSVIWSALAVQAFARGLTVVNCGCFGVYLSQRLSWFVLAQDALLLLYAALLLRGVRRARPAPAITAHHSGDAAHHAGKGHTR
;
A
#
# COMPACT_ATOMS: atom_id res chain seq x y z
N MET A 1 -17.47 -5.40 3.86
CA MET A 1 -17.53 -5.60 2.40
C MET A 1 -17.69 -4.28 1.65
N VAL A 2 -18.62 -3.40 2.04
CA VAL A 2 -18.82 -2.08 1.40
C VAL A 2 -17.53 -1.26 1.24
N LEU A 3 -16.74 -1.08 2.30
CA LEU A 3 -15.49 -0.30 2.24
C LEU A 3 -14.49 -0.84 1.20
N ARG A 4 -14.39 -2.16 1.04
CA ARG A 4 -13.52 -2.77 0.03
C ARG A 4 -13.99 -2.46 -1.38
N LEU A 5 -15.28 -2.52 -1.63
CA LEU A 5 -15.86 -2.17 -2.94
C LEU A 5 -15.65 -0.68 -3.24
N VAL A 6 -15.86 0.18 -2.26
CA VAL A 6 -15.61 1.63 -2.39
C VAL A 6 -14.14 1.88 -2.73
N LEU A 7 -13.20 1.32 -1.95
CA LEU A 7 -11.76 1.49 -2.22
C LEU A 7 -11.35 0.87 -3.56
N GLY A 8 -11.84 -0.33 -3.88
CA GLY A 8 -11.54 -0.99 -5.15
C GLY A 8 -12.04 -0.20 -6.36
N THR A 9 -13.25 0.35 -6.27
CA THR A 9 -13.83 1.20 -7.32
C THR A 9 -13.09 2.54 -7.43
N LEU A 10 -12.73 3.14 -6.30
CA LEU A 10 -11.94 4.38 -6.27
C LEU A 10 -10.60 4.19 -6.97
N TYR A 11 -9.85 3.15 -6.59
CA TYR A 11 -8.55 2.84 -7.21
C TYR A 11 -8.68 2.44 -8.68
N ALA A 12 -9.77 1.76 -9.06
CA ALA A 12 -10.05 1.47 -10.47
C ALA A 12 -10.27 2.76 -11.27
N ALA A 13 -11.02 3.71 -10.72
CA ALA A 13 -11.27 5.00 -11.35
C ALA A 13 -10.01 5.87 -11.44
N MET A 14 -9.18 5.86 -10.39
CA MET A 14 -7.86 6.52 -10.40
C MET A 14 -6.98 5.96 -11.52
N ALA A 15 -6.77 4.63 -11.51
CA ALA A 15 -5.94 3.97 -12.52
C ALA A 15 -6.47 4.17 -13.95
N ALA A 16 -7.79 4.11 -14.15
CA ALA A 16 -8.40 4.35 -15.45
C ALA A 16 -8.15 5.80 -15.93
N GLY A 17 -8.32 6.79 -15.04
CA GLY A 17 -8.05 8.19 -15.34
C GLY A 17 -6.58 8.44 -15.68
N GLN A 18 -5.66 7.86 -14.90
CA GLN A 18 -4.22 7.97 -15.12
C GLN A 18 -3.78 7.28 -16.41
N LEU A 19 -4.32 6.10 -16.72
CA LEU A 19 -4.00 5.35 -17.94
C LEU A 19 -4.54 6.07 -19.18
N ALA A 20 -5.74 6.64 -19.11
CA ALA A 20 -6.32 7.44 -20.18
C ALA A 20 -5.61 8.80 -20.38
N SER A 21 -4.77 9.21 -19.44
CA SER A 21 -3.94 10.42 -19.53
C SER A 21 -2.46 10.14 -19.33
N PHE A 22 -2.01 8.96 -19.77
CA PHE A 22 -0.66 8.48 -19.49
C PHE A 22 0.42 9.45 -19.97
N ASP A 23 0.26 10.03 -21.17
CA ASP A 23 1.22 10.98 -21.74
C ASP A 23 1.36 12.27 -20.93
N ALA A 24 0.33 12.68 -20.20
CA ALA A 24 0.34 13.88 -19.37
C ALA A 24 0.83 13.62 -17.93
N MET A 25 0.80 12.37 -17.47
CA MET A 25 1.11 12.01 -16.09
C MET A 25 2.55 12.33 -15.65
N PRO A 26 3.60 12.04 -16.46
CA PRO A 26 4.97 12.42 -16.08
C PRO A 26 5.13 13.94 -15.88
N GLY A 27 4.45 14.76 -16.68
CA GLY A 27 4.43 16.21 -16.51
C GLY A 27 3.72 16.66 -15.23
N ILE A 28 2.61 16.00 -14.88
CA ILE A 28 1.88 16.25 -13.63
C ILE A 28 2.73 15.87 -12.41
N LEU A 29 3.40 14.72 -12.44
CA LEU A 29 4.34 14.31 -11.39
C LEU A 29 5.57 15.23 -11.34
N GLY A 30 6.02 15.73 -12.47
CA GLY A 30 7.08 16.74 -12.57
C GLY A 30 6.73 18.06 -11.86
N ALA A 31 5.44 18.44 -11.83
CA ALA A 31 4.99 19.64 -11.12
C ALA A 31 5.19 19.57 -9.58
N TYR A 32 5.39 18.38 -9.03
CA TYR A 32 5.75 18.19 -7.62
C TYR A 32 7.23 18.52 -7.33
N GLY A 33 8.05 18.68 -8.37
CA GLY A 33 9.45 19.14 -8.25
C GLY A 33 10.36 18.17 -7.50
N LEU A 34 10.09 16.86 -7.59
CA LEU A 34 10.89 15.78 -7.00
C LEU A 34 11.47 14.80 -8.03
N VAL A 35 10.78 14.61 -9.14
CA VAL A 35 11.17 13.70 -10.22
C VAL A 35 10.91 14.38 -11.56
N ASP A 36 11.76 14.09 -12.53
CA ASP A 36 11.64 14.60 -13.90
C ASP A 36 12.00 13.51 -14.92
N GLY A 37 11.64 13.76 -16.18
CA GLY A 37 11.97 12.91 -17.32
C GLY A 37 11.70 11.41 -17.08
N PRO A 38 12.70 10.52 -17.27
CA PRO A 38 12.51 9.07 -17.11
C PRO A 38 12.06 8.64 -15.72
N ALA A 39 12.49 9.34 -14.66
CA ALA A 39 12.10 9.01 -13.29
C ALA A 39 10.62 9.30 -13.05
N ALA A 40 10.08 10.39 -13.61
CA ALA A 40 8.66 10.70 -13.57
C ALA A 40 7.81 9.67 -14.34
N THR A 41 8.32 9.17 -15.47
CA THR A 41 7.66 8.08 -16.23
C THR A 41 7.66 6.77 -15.44
N ALA A 42 8.80 6.40 -14.83
CA ALA A 42 8.86 5.20 -14.00
C ALA A 42 7.89 5.28 -12.80
N LEU A 43 7.82 6.45 -12.14
CA LEU A 43 6.87 6.68 -11.05
C LEU A 43 5.41 6.60 -11.53
N THR A 44 5.10 7.17 -12.70
CA THR A 44 3.77 7.06 -13.33
C THR A 44 3.37 5.60 -13.50
N VAL A 45 4.24 4.78 -14.10
CA VAL A 45 3.97 3.35 -14.32
C VAL A 45 3.79 2.62 -13.00
N LEU A 46 4.62 2.90 -12.00
CA LEU A 46 4.55 2.26 -10.69
C LEU A 46 3.23 2.59 -9.95
N LEU A 47 2.79 3.85 -10.00
CA LEU A 47 1.53 4.28 -9.40
C LEU A 47 0.34 3.60 -10.09
N ILE A 48 0.25 3.66 -11.41
CA ILE A 48 -0.83 3.02 -12.17
C ILE A 48 -0.87 1.51 -11.90
N ALA A 49 0.28 0.83 -11.93
CA ALA A 49 0.35 -0.60 -11.67
C ALA A 49 -0.07 -0.95 -10.23
N GLY A 50 0.38 -0.16 -9.25
CA GLY A 50 -0.02 -0.31 -7.85
C GLY A 50 -1.52 -0.11 -7.67
N GLU A 51 -2.09 0.88 -8.34
CA GLU A 51 -3.51 1.18 -8.26
C GLU A 51 -4.38 0.11 -8.91
N LEU A 52 -3.99 -0.37 -10.10
CA LEU A 52 -4.64 -1.51 -10.76
C LEU A 52 -4.57 -2.77 -9.90
N ALA A 53 -3.43 -3.04 -9.27
CA ALA A 53 -3.29 -4.18 -8.37
C ALA A 53 -4.21 -4.08 -7.15
N CYS A 54 -4.32 -2.89 -6.55
CA CYS A 54 -5.27 -2.62 -5.47
C CYS A 54 -6.72 -2.80 -5.93
N ALA A 55 -7.09 -2.23 -7.07
CA ALA A 55 -8.43 -2.34 -7.65
C ALA A 55 -8.82 -3.79 -7.92
N ALA A 56 -7.99 -4.52 -8.66
CA ALA A 56 -8.20 -5.92 -9.00
C ALA A 56 -8.34 -6.78 -7.73
N TRP A 57 -7.53 -6.53 -6.72
CA TRP A 57 -7.60 -7.28 -5.48
C TRP A 57 -8.90 -7.01 -4.70
N PHE A 58 -9.22 -5.74 -4.47
CA PHE A 58 -10.38 -5.35 -3.67
C PHE A 58 -11.71 -5.75 -4.34
N LEU A 59 -11.76 -5.78 -5.67
CA LEU A 59 -12.94 -6.15 -6.44
C LEU A 59 -13.04 -7.67 -6.70
N ALA A 60 -11.97 -8.34 -7.11
CA ALA A 60 -12.03 -9.74 -7.55
C ALA A 60 -11.81 -10.77 -6.42
N ARG A 61 -11.14 -10.41 -5.33
CA ARG A 61 -10.75 -11.34 -4.24
C ARG A 61 -11.28 -10.89 -2.86
N PRO A 62 -12.59 -10.63 -2.69
CA PRO A 62 -13.14 -10.01 -1.48
C PRO A 62 -12.94 -10.82 -0.19
N ARG A 63 -12.78 -12.15 -0.30
CA ARG A 63 -12.56 -13.09 0.82
C ARG A 63 -11.09 -13.41 1.09
N SER A 64 -10.15 -12.89 0.31
CA SER A 64 -8.75 -13.22 0.50
C SER A 64 -8.15 -12.53 1.72
N THR A 65 -7.39 -13.30 2.50
CA THR A 65 -6.70 -12.87 3.74
C THR A 65 -5.25 -12.45 3.48
N ALA A 66 -4.81 -12.40 2.22
CA ALA A 66 -3.42 -12.06 1.92
C ALA A 66 -3.06 -10.64 2.36
N ILE A 67 -1.84 -10.50 2.89
CA ILE A 67 -1.30 -9.25 3.43
C ILE A 67 -0.69 -8.37 2.34
N ALA A 68 -0.12 -8.97 1.29
CA ALA A 68 0.48 -8.28 0.14
C ALA A 68 -0.33 -7.07 -0.41
N PRO A 69 -1.64 -7.19 -0.72
CA PRO A 69 -2.45 -6.06 -1.18
C PRO A 69 -2.55 -4.89 -0.20
N VAL A 70 -2.50 -5.16 1.11
CA VAL A 70 -2.52 -4.11 2.15
C VAL A 70 -1.22 -3.32 2.09
N TRP A 71 -0.09 -3.99 1.84
CA TRP A 71 1.18 -3.31 1.64
C TRP A 71 1.19 -2.47 0.38
N VAL A 72 0.70 -2.99 -0.76
CA VAL A 72 0.61 -2.21 -2.01
C VAL A 72 -0.24 -0.96 -1.81
N PHE A 73 -1.43 -1.12 -1.23
CA PHE A 73 -2.32 -0.01 -0.89
C PHE A 73 -1.65 1.03 0.02
N THR A 74 -0.96 0.56 1.06
CA THR A 74 -0.23 1.44 1.99
C THR A 74 0.87 2.20 1.26
N SER A 75 1.68 1.52 0.46
CA SER A 75 2.78 2.14 -0.29
C SER A 75 2.28 3.22 -1.25
N VAL A 76 1.24 2.92 -2.04
CA VAL A 76 0.63 3.90 -2.96
C VAL A 76 0.08 5.10 -2.19
N SER A 77 -0.65 4.87 -1.10
CA SER A 77 -1.19 5.95 -0.25
C SER A 77 -0.09 6.82 0.34
N VAL A 78 1.02 6.20 0.79
CA VAL A 78 2.19 6.92 1.34
C VAL A 78 2.87 7.75 0.26
N ILE A 79 3.05 7.23 -0.96
CA ILE A 79 3.68 7.97 -2.06
C ILE A 79 2.84 9.21 -2.40
N TRP A 80 1.54 9.05 -2.63
CA TRP A 80 0.64 10.17 -2.93
C TRP A 80 0.63 11.21 -1.81
N SER A 81 0.50 10.76 -0.56
CA SER A 81 0.51 11.65 0.60
C SER A 81 1.85 12.38 0.74
N ALA A 82 2.98 11.70 0.52
CA ALA A 82 4.31 12.31 0.59
C ALA A 82 4.49 13.38 -0.49
N LEU A 83 4.06 13.11 -1.73
CA LEU A 83 4.06 14.08 -2.82
C LEU A 83 3.19 15.30 -2.49
N ALA A 84 1.99 15.09 -1.95
CA ALA A 84 1.08 16.18 -1.58
C ALA A 84 1.63 17.02 -0.41
N VAL A 85 2.05 16.38 0.68
CA VAL A 85 2.56 17.04 1.88
C VAL A 85 3.83 17.83 1.59
N GLN A 86 4.78 17.27 0.83
CA GLN A 86 6.00 18.01 0.50
C GLN A 86 5.73 19.21 -0.40
N ALA A 87 4.82 19.08 -1.39
CA ALA A 87 4.47 20.19 -2.27
C ALA A 87 3.76 21.30 -1.48
N PHE A 88 2.87 20.90 -0.57
CA PHE A 88 2.17 21.84 0.31
C PHE A 88 3.13 22.55 1.27
N ALA A 89 4.04 21.82 1.90
CA ALA A 89 5.06 22.38 2.80
C ALA A 89 6.02 23.35 2.08
N ARG A 90 6.27 23.12 0.78
CA ARG A 90 7.06 24.01 -0.09
C ARG A 90 6.27 25.17 -0.69
N GLY A 91 4.95 25.24 -0.46
CA GLY A 91 4.07 26.25 -1.04
C GLY A 91 3.91 26.15 -2.56
N LEU A 92 4.12 24.96 -3.15
CA LEU A 92 3.98 24.76 -4.59
C LEU A 92 2.51 24.80 -5.01
N THR A 93 2.19 25.59 -6.03
CA THR A 93 0.85 25.66 -6.61
C THR A 93 0.64 24.51 -7.61
N VAL A 94 0.39 23.32 -7.08
CA VAL A 94 0.05 22.15 -7.90
C VAL A 94 -1.42 22.23 -8.33
N VAL A 95 -1.64 22.54 -9.61
CA VAL A 95 -2.99 22.74 -10.16
C VAL A 95 -3.76 21.44 -10.40
N ASN A 96 -3.05 20.32 -10.51
CA ASN A 96 -3.61 18.99 -10.66
C ASN A 96 -2.83 17.99 -9.78
N CYS A 97 -3.50 17.43 -8.77
CA CYS A 97 -2.94 16.41 -7.90
C CYS A 97 -2.76 15.04 -8.58
N GLY A 98 -3.27 14.83 -9.81
CA GLY A 98 -2.94 13.67 -10.63
C GLY A 98 -3.64 12.35 -10.28
N CYS A 99 -4.30 12.23 -9.13
CA CYS A 99 -4.96 10.98 -8.70
C CYS A 99 -5.88 10.35 -9.76
N PHE A 100 -6.58 11.16 -10.55
CA PHE A 100 -7.49 10.72 -11.62
C PHE A 100 -7.04 11.16 -13.01
N GLY A 101 -5.75 11.40 -13.20
CA GLY A 101 -5.24 11.91 -14.47
C GLY A 101 -5.62 13.37 -14.74
N VAL A 102 -5.86 13.71 -16.00
CA VAL A 102 -6.32 15.06 -16.41
C VAL A 102 -7.82 15.28 -16.24
N TYR A 103 -8.60 14.20 -16.12
CA TYR A 103 -10.06 14.24 -16.20
C TYR A 103 -10.74 14.76 -14.92
N LEU A 104 -10.14 14.54 -13.75
CA LEU A 104 -10.62 15.08 -12.48
C LEU A 104 -9.49 15.85 -11.79
N SER A 105 -9.09 16.96 -12.42
CA SER A 105 -8.04 17.82 -11.88
C SER A 105 -8.49 18.47 -10.57
N GLN A 106 -7.83 18.07 -9.48
CA GLN A 106 -8.01 18.69 -8.17
C GLN A 106 -6.79 19.54 -7.87
N ARG A 107 -7.03 20.79 -7.47
CA ARG A 107 -5.95 21.65 -6.96
C ARG A 107 -5.50 21.15 -5.60
N LEU A 108 -4.19 21.20 -5.36
CA LEU A 108 -3.63 20.91 -4.05
C LEU A 108 -4.22 21.89 -3.04
N SER A 109 -4.91 21.34 -2.05
CA SER A 109 -5.63 22.07 -1.03
C SER A 109 -5.68 21.24 0.25
N TRP A 110 -6.04 21.89 1.36
CA TRP A 110 -6.29 21.19 2.62
C TRP A 110 -7.30 20.04 2.49
N PHE A 111 -8.26 20.15 1.56
CA PHE A 111 -9.23 19.09 1.30
C PHE A 111 -8.59 17.83 0.71
N VAL A 112 -7.59 17.97 -0.16
CA VAL A 112 -6.83 16.82 -0.71
C VAL A 112 -5.98 16.19 0.38
N LEU A 113 -5.30 16.99 1.19
CA LEU A 113 -4.51 16.48 2.33
C LEU A 113 -5.37 15.71 3.34
N ALA A 114 -6.60 16.16 3.60
CA ALA A 114 -7.53 15.45 4.46
C ALA A 114 -7.96 14.09 3.89
N GLN A 115 -8.16 14.00 2.57
CA GLN A 115 -8.46 12.73 1.89
C GLN A 115 -7.27 11.76 1.97
N ASP A 116 -6.05 12.25 1.73
CA ASP A 116 -4.82 11.48 1.86
C ASP A 116 -4.62 10.96 3.30
N ALA A 117 -4.84 11.83 4.29
CA ALA A 117 -4.78 11.44 5.70
C ALA A 117 -5.81 10.36 6.06
N LEU A 118 -7.01 10.43 5.48
CA LEU A 118 -8.05 9.42 5.66
C LEU A 118 -7.65 8.08 5.03
N LEU A 119 -7.07 8.08 3.82
CA LEU A 119 -6.53 6.88 3.17
C LEU A 119 -5.41 6.24 4.01
N LEU A 120 -4.48 7.05 4.52
CA LEU A 120 -3.43 6.58 5.42
C LEU A 120 -3.97 6.03 6.74
N LEU A 121 -5.00 6.66 7.32
CA LEU A 121 -5.67 6.13 8.51
C LEU A 121 -6.27 4.76 8.22
N TYR A 122 -6.95 4.59 7.09
CA TYR A 122 -7.46 3.29 6.68
C TYR A 122 -6.35 2.26 6.48
N ALA A 123 -5.22 2.64 5.87
CA ALA A 123 -4.06 1.77 5.71
C ALA A 123 -3.53 1.30 7.07
N ALA A 124 -3.39 2.22 8.01
CA ALA A 124 -2.94 1.92 9.37
C ALA A 124 -3.90 0.97 10.10
N LEU A 125 -5.22 1.16 9.95
CA LEU A 125 -6.22 0.27 10.54
C LEU A 125 -6.17 -1.14 9.94
N LEU A 126 -6.02 -1.25 8.61
CA LEU A 126 -5.87 -2.55 7.94
C LEU A 126 -4.60 -3.27 8.39
N LEU A 127 -3.47 -2.57 8.46
CA LEU A 127 -2.20 -3.12 8.95
C LEU A 127 -2.28 -3.55 10.42
N ARG A 128 -2.95 -2.77 11.28
CA ARG A 128 -3.19 -3.14 12.69
C ARG A 128 -4.06 -4.39 12.80
N GLY A 129 -5.12 -4.49 12.00
CA GLY A 129 -5.98 -5.68 11.97
C GLY A 129 -5.21 -6.94 11.58
N VAL A 130 -4.35 -6.85 10.56
CA VAL A 130 -3.45 -7.92 10.13
C VAL A 130 -2.47 -8.33 11.24
N ARG A 131 -1.82 -7.36 11.91
CA ARG A 131 -0.87 -7.63 12.99
C ARG A 131 -1.52 -8.33 14.18
N ARG A 132 -2.75 -7.94 14.54
CA ARG A 132 -3.52 -8.58 15.62
C ARG A 132 -3.98 -9.99 15.27
N ALA A 133 -4.27 -10.25 13.99
CA ALA A 133 -4.69 -11.56 13.51
C ALA A 133 -3.55 -12.57 13.34
N ARG A 134 -2.28 -12.14 13.40
CA ARG A 134 -1.13 -13.04 13.36
C ARG A 134 -0.92 -13.61 14.78
N PRO A 135 -1.13 -14.92 15.01
CA PRO A 135 -0.77 -15.53 16.29
C PRO A 135 0.73 -15.34 16.50
N ALA A 136 1.13 -15.00 17.73
CA ALA A 136 2.54 -15.02 18.10
C ALA A 136 3.14 -16.39 17.74
N PRO A 137 4.33 -16.46 17.12
CA PRO A 137 4.97 -17.75 16.91
C PRO A 137 5.09 -18.41 18.28
N ALA A 138 4.43 -19.57 18.45
CA ALA A 138 4.67 -20.40 19.60
C ALA A 138 6.16 -20.74 19.57
N ILE A 139 6.93 -20.09 20.44
CA ILE A 139 8.28 -20.50 20.77
C ILE A 139 8.09 -21.88 21.38
N THR A 140 8.23 -22.92 20.56
CA THR A 140 8.44 -24.28 21.04
C THR A 140 9.74 -24.23 21.82
N ALA A 141 9.61 -24.02 23.14
CA ALA A 141 10.61 -24.34 24.12
C ALA A 141 10.90 -25.83 23.96
N HIS A 142 11.93 -26.15 23.18
CA HIS A 142 12.53 -27.47 23.19
C HIS A 142 13.20 -27.60 24.56
N HIS A 143 12.48 -28.17 25.51
CA HIS A 143 12.99 -28.46 26.83
C HIS A 143 14.18 -29.40 26.68
N SER A 144 15.37 -28.87 26.94
CA SER A 144 16.51 -29.66 27.38
C SER A 144 16.20 -30.17 28.80
N GLY A 145 16.44 -31.47 29.05
CA GLY A 145 16.59 -32.03 30.38
C GLY A 145 15.71 -33.24 30.70
N ASP A 146 16.28 -34.44 30.55
CA ASP A 146 16.25 -35.58 31.51
C ASP A 146 17.07 -36.72 30.88
N ALA A 147 18.39 -36.76 31.11
CA ALA A 147 19.03 -37.52 32.19
C ALA A 147 18.58 -39.00 32.22
N ALA A 148 19.29 -39.92 31.56
CA ALA A 148 20.36 -40.70 32.19
C ALA A 148 19.94 -41.34 33.53
N HIS A 149 19.43 -42.59 33.52
CA HIS A 149 19.80 -43.62 34.49
C HIS A 149 19.15 -44.99 34.19
N HIS A 150 19.91 -46.04 34.51
CA HIS A 150 19.62 -47.49 34.49
C HIS A 150 19.86 -48.22 33.17
N ALA A 151 20.58 -49.34 33.11
CA ALA A 151 21.50 -50.02 34.02
C ALA A 151 22.07 -51.20 33.19
N GLY A 152 23.36 -51.51 33.36
CA GLY A 152 24.01 -52.63 32.69
C GLY A 152 23.66 -54.03 33.22
N LYS A 153 24.50 -54.98 32.78
CA LYS A 153 24.54 -56.45 33.01
C LYS A 153 23.70 -57.22 31.97
N GLY A 154 24.19 -58.21 31.24
CA GLY A 154 25.42 -59.01 31.30
C GLY A 154 25.09 -60.46 30.93
N HIS A 155 25.82 -61.01 29.96
CA HIS A 155 26.25 -62.42 29.79
C HIS A 155 25.23 -63.60 29.73
N THR A 156 25.58 -64.55 28.85
CA THR A 156 25.21 -65.99 28.74
C THR A 156 23.83 -66.40 28.19
N ARG A 157 23.83 -67.00 26.99
CA ARG A 157 23.92 -68.47 26.82
C ARG A 157 24.33 -68.83 25.40
#